data_AF-A0AAW2KHT4-F1
#
_entry.id   AF-A0AAW2KHT4-F1
#
_cell.length_a   1.000
_cell.length_b   1.000
_cell.length_c   1.000
_cell.angle_alpha   90.00
_cell.angle_beta   90.00
_cell.angle_gamma   90.00
#
_symmetry.space_group_name_H-M   'P 1'
#
loop_
_entity.id
_entity.type
_entity.pdbx_description
1 polymer ?
#
loop_
_entity_poly.entity_id
_entity_poly.type
_entity_poly.pdbx_seq_one_letter_code
_entity_poly.pdbx_strand_id
1 'polypeptide(L)'
;MSKRFKSYLNFSHPLIANSFDPNECAWAYGMNIFNLEAWRRTNISQTYHFWLEENLKSDLSLWQLGTLPPGLIAFHGHVHIINPFWHMLGLGYQDNTTIEDAESAGVIHFNGRAKPWLDIAFPQLRPLWTKYVDFSDRFIKSCHIRAS
;
A
#
# COMPACT_ATOMS: atom_id res chain seq x y z
N MET A 1 6.22 -11.44 3.76
CA MET A 1 5.51 -12.24 2.73
C MET A 1 5.18 -11.34 1.55
N SER A 2 5.70 -11.64 0.35
CA SER A 2 5.31 -10.92 -0.87
C SER A 2 3.83 -11.14 -1.15
N LYS A 3 3.06 -10.06 -1.29
CA LYS A 3 1.65 -10.16 -1.69
C LYS A 3 1.57 -10.46 -3.18
N ARG A 4 0.54 -11.22 -3.57
CA ARG A 4 0.31 -11.67 -4.94
C ARG A 4 -1.07 -11.22 -5.41
N PHE A 5 -1.33 -11.25 -6.71
CA PHE A 5 -2.62 -10.85 -7.27
C PHE A 5 -3.79 -11.62 -6.65
N LYS A 6 -3.62 -12.92 -6.35
CA LYS A 6 -4.63 -13.74 -5.64
C LYS A 6 -5.00 -13.25 -4.24
N SER A 7 -4.20 -12.37 -3.64
CA SER A 7 -4.53 -11.73 -2.35
C SER A 7 -5.53 -10.59 -2.49
N TYR A 8 -5.81 -10.12 -3.71
CA TYR A 8 -6.57 -8.90 -3.99
C TYR A 8 -7.73 -9.13 -4.96
N LEU A 9 -7.53 -9.97 -5.97
CA LEU A 9 -8.51 -10.24 -7.01
C LEU A 9 -9.24 -11.56 -6.76
N ASN A 10 -10.49 -11.64 -7.20
CA ASN A 10 -11.33 -12.83 -7.08
C ASN A 10 -11.09 -13.80 -8.25
N PHE A 11 -10.12 -14.70 -8.09
CA PHE A 11 -9.79 -15.71 -9.11
C PHE A 11 -10.83 -16.82 -9.29
N SER A 12 -11.89 -16.87 -8.46
CA SER A 12 -13.05 -17.73 -8.74
C SER A 12 -13.94 -17.15 -9.84
N HIS A 13 -13.81 -15.85 -10.14
CA HIS A 13 -14.57 -15.20 -11.21
C HIS A 13 -13.86 -15.41 -12.57
N PRO A 14 -14.54 -15.94 -13.60
CA PRO A 14 -13.92 -16.27 -14.89
C PRO A 14 -13.22 -15.08 -15.55
N LEU A 15 -13.81 -13.88 -15.47
CA LEU A 15 -13.22 -12.66 -16.05
C LEU A 15 -11.81 -12.37 -15.47
N ILE A 16 -11.63 -12.56 -14.17
CA ILE A 16 -10.33 -12.36 -13.50
C ILE A 16 -9.37 -13.50 -13.83
N ALA A 17 -9.82 -14.75 -13.71
CA ALA A 17 -9.00 -15.93 -13.97
C ALA A 17 -8.48 -16.00 -15.42
N ASN A 18 -9.25 -15.50 -16.39
CA ASN A 18 -8.86 -15.47 -17.78
C ASN A 18 -7.95 -14.28 -18.13
N SER A 19 -7.87 -13.26 -17.28
CA SER A 19 -7.16 -12.00 -17.59
C SER A 19 -5.83 -11.83 -16.85
N PHE A 20 -5.64 -12.48 -15.69
CA PHE A 20 -4.47 -12.28 -14.83
C PHE A 20 -3.90 -13.61 -14.34
N ASP A 21 -2.62 -13.64 -13.94
CA ASP A 21 -2.03 -14.78 -13.22
C ASP A 21 -2.11 -14.56 -11.69
N PRO A 22 -2.68 -15.51 -10.92
CA PRO A 22 -2.79 -15.40 -9.46
C PRO A 22 -1.44 -15.28 -8.73
N ASN A 23 -0.35 -15.70 -9.38
CA ASN A 23 1.00 -15.71 -8.81
C ASN A 23 1.82 -14.46 -9.15
N GLU A 24 1.28 -13.50 -9.91
CA GLU A 24 1.97 -12.23 -10.13
C GLU A 24 2.16 -11.45 -8.83
N CYS A 25 3.29 -10.75 -8.74
CA CYS A 25 3.61 -9.89 -7.61
C CYS A 25 2.67 -8.69 -7.59
N ALA A 26 2.02 -8.43 -6.46
CA ALA A 26 1.35 -7.17 -6.22
C ALA A 26 2.37 -6.17 -5.64
N TRP A 27 2.40 -4.94 -6.17
CA TRP A 27 3.18 -3.86 -5.58
C TRP A 27 2.34 -3.07 -4.56
N ALA A 28 3.01 -2.27 -3.75
CA ALA A 28 2.34 -1.43 -2.76
C ALA A 28 1.94 -0.07 -3.38
N TYR A 29 0.70 0.35 -3.16
CA TYR A 29 0.24 1.66 -3.64
C TYR A 29 0.73 2.86 -2.80
N GLY A 30 1.37 2.61 -1.64
CA GLY A 30 1.68 3.65 -0.65
C GLY A 30 2.72 4.69 -1.06
N MET A 31 3.60 4.36 -2.00
CA MET A 31 4.61 5.27 -2.54
C MET A 31 4.87 4.87 -3.99
N ASN A 32 4.65 5.78 -4.93
CA ASN A 32 4.78 5.54 -6.35
C ASN A 32 5.31 6.79 -7.06
N ILE A 33 5.99 6.60 -8.19
CA ILE A 33 6.42 7.66 -9.09
C ILE A 33 5.72 7.42 -10.42
N PHE A 34 4.94 8.40 -10.88
CA PHE A 34 4.18 8.28 -12.13
C PHE A 34 4.82 9.12 -13.23
N ASN A 35 5.21 8.47 -14.33
CA ASN A 35 5.53 9.17 -15.56
C ASN A 35 4.23 9.56 -16.27
N LEU A 36 3.80 10.81 -16.09
CA LEU A 36 2.54 11.32 -16.64
C LEU A 36 2.53 11.38 -18.16
N GLU A 37 3.68 11.57 -18.81
CA GLU A 37 3.76 11.57 -20.26
C GLU A 37 3.58 10.15 -20.82
N ALA A 38 4.23 9.16 -20.21
CA ALA A 38 4.02 7.76 -20.56
C ALA A 38 2.57 7.36 -20.31
N TRP A 39 1.99 7.72 -19.16
CA TRP A 39 0.58 7.44 -18.84
C TRP A 39 -0.35 8.01 -19.92
N ARG A 40 -0.19 9.27 -20.32
CA ARG A 40 -1.03 9.87 -21.38
C ARG A 40 -0.97 9.14 -22.72
N ARG A 41 0.09 8.37 -22.98
CA ARG A 41 0.31 7.60 -24.22
C ARG A 41 -0.08 6.13 -24.09
N THR A 42 -0.50 5.65 -22.91
CA THR A 42 -0.99 4.29 -22.69
C THR A 42 -2.51 4.28 -22.49
N ASN A 43 -3.08 3.08 -22.36
CA ASN A 43 -4.50 2.88 -22.12
C ASN A 43 -4.84 2.69 -20.62
N ILE A 44 -3.94 3.04 -19.70
CA ILE A 44 -4.11 2.78 -18.24
C ILE A 44 -5.44 3.34 -17.71
N SER A 45 -5.81 4.57 -18.10
CA SER A 45 -7.05 5.19 -17.65
C SER A 45 -8.28 4.48 -18.22
N GLN A 46 -8.25 4.08 -19.49
CA GLN A 46 -9.34 3.35 -20.13
C GLN A 46 -9.49 1.95 -19.53
N THR A 47 -8.38 1.25 -19.28
CA THR A 47 -8.35 -0.04 -18.57
C THR A 47 -8.97 0.10 -17.18
N TYR A 48 -8.61 1.14 -16.42
CA TYR A 48 -9.22 1.41 -15.12
C TYR A 48 -10.74 1.56 -15.20
N HIS A 49 -11.23 2.39 -16.12
CA HIS A 49 -12.67 2.63 -16.27
C HIS A 49 -13.42 1.37 -16.73
N PHE A 50 -12.88 0.64 -17.70
CA PHE A 50 -13.45 -0.63 -18.17
C PHE A 50 -13.62 -1.62 -17.00
N TRP A 51 -12.55 -1.86 -16.24
CA TRP A 51 -12.62 -2.82 -15.14
C TRP A 51 -13.52 -2.34 -14.00
N LEU A 52 -13.61 -1.04 -13.76
CA LEU A 52 -14.54 -0.49 -12.77
C LEU A 52 -16.01 -0.75 -13.18
N GLU A 53 -16.33 -0.58 -14.47
CA GLU A 53 -17.66 -0.91 -15.01
C GLU A 53 -17.95 -2.41 -14.92
N GLU A 54 -16.99 -3.27 -15.28
CA GLU A 54 -17.17 -4.73 -15.15
C GLU A 54 -17.37 -5.14 -13.69
N ASN A 55 -16.64 -4.52 -12.75
CA ASN A 55 -16.84 -4.80 -11.34
C ASN A 55 -18.23 -4.38 -10.86
N LEU A 56 -18.76 -3.25 -11.35
CA LEU A 56 -20.13 -2.82 -11.05
C LEU A 56 -21.18 -3.79 -11.62
N LYS A 57 -20.98 -4.29 -12.85
CA LYS A 57 -21.86 -5.31 -13.46
C LYS A 57 -21.81 -6.66 -12.75
N SER A 58 -20.69 -6.96 -12.10
CA SER A 58 -20.47 -8.18 -11.31
C SER A 58 -20.78 -8.01 -9.82
N ASP A 59 -21.67 -7.09 -9.44
CA ASP A 59 -22.07 -6.83 -8.04
C ASP A 59 -20.88 -6.59 -7.09
N LEU A 60 -19.85 -5.89 -7.59
CA LEU A 60 -18.59 -5.59 -6.89
C LEU A 60 -17.79 -6.83 -6.45
N SER A 61 -17.95 -7.95 -7.16
CA SER A 61 -17.36 -9.24 -6.77
C SER A 61 -15.98 -9.53 -7.37
N LEU A 62 -15.44 -8.69 -8.27
CA LEU A 62 -14.17 -8.98 -8.94
C LEU A 62 -12.95 -8.83 -8.02
N TRP A 63 -13.05 -8.06 -6.94
CA TRP A 63 -12.01 -7.88 -5.94
C TRP A 63 -12.57 -7.36 -4.62
N GLN A 64 -11.78 -7.41 -3.54
CA GLN A 64 -12.15 -6.81 -2.26
C GLN A 64 -12.05 -5.29 -2.30
N LEU A 65 -12.92 -4.58 -1.57
CA LEU A 65 -12.93 -3.11 -1.51
C LEU A 65 -11.55 -2.51 -1.21
N GLY A 66 -11.24 -1.41 -1.91
CA GLY A 66 -9.99 -0.68 -1.76
C GLY A 66 -9.51 -0.13 -3.10
N THR A 67 -8.53 0.78 -3.04
CA THR A 67 -7.95 1.42 -4.23
C THR A 67 -6.84 0.58 -4.87
N LEU A 68 -6.20 -0.32 -4.12
CA LEU A 68 -5.10 -1.13 -4.62
C LEU A 68 -5.53 -2.12 -5.71
N PRO A 69 -6.59 -2.94 -5.57
CA PRO A 69 -6.96 -3.89 -6.62
C PRO A 69 -7.21 -3.28 -8.02
N PRO A 70 -8.01 -2.19 -8.18
CA PRO A 70 -8.16 -1.59 -9.50
C PRO A 70 -6.87 -0.90 -9.98
N GLY A 71 -5.99 -0.47 -9.08
CA GLY A 71 -4.63 -0.01 -9.44
C GLY A 71 -3.74 -1.13 -9.97
N LEU A 72 -3.79 -2.33 -9.36
CA LEU A 72 -3.07 -3.53 -9.81
C LEU A 72 -3.44 -3.89 -11.25
N ILE A 73 -4.73 -3.80 -11.55
CA ILE A 73 -5.28 -4.07 -12.88
C ILE A 73 -4.91 -2.96 -13.88
N ALA A 74 -5.15 -1.69 -13.55
CA ALA A 74 -4.96 -0.58 -14.48
C ALA A 74 -3.50 -0.41 -14.93
N PHE A 75 -2.55 -0.66 -14.03
CA PHE A 75 -1.12 -0.54 -14.30
C PHE A 75 -0.45 -1.88 -14.63
N HIS A 76 -1.22 -2.96 -14.81
CA HIS A 76 -0.66 -4.27 -15.18
C HIS A 76 0.19 -4.15 -16.46
N GLY A 77 1.41 -4.70 -16.44
CA GLY A 77 2.38 -4.55 -17.53
C GLY A 77 3.06 -3.17 -17.67
N HIS A 78 2.72 -2.19 -16.82
CA HIS A 78 3.24 -0.82 -16.87
C HIS A 78 4.00 -0.38 -15.61
N VAL A 79 4.35 -1.33 -14.74
CA VAL A 79 5.06 -1.05 -13.48
C VAL A 79 6.54 -1.39 -13.61
N HIS A 80 7.39 -0.49 -13.11
CA HIS A 80 8.82 -0.70 -12.97
C HIS A 80 9.23 -0.69 -11.50
N ILE A 81 10.10 -1.62 -11.12
CA ILE A 81 10.61 -1.73 -9.76
C ILE A 81 11.58 -0.58 -9.51
N ILE A 82 11.40 0.13 -8.39
CA ILE A 82 12.37 1.09 -7.86
C ILE A 82 13.27 0.44 -6.81
N ASN A 83 14.44 1.03 -6.56
CA ASN A 83 15.34 0.53 -5.53
C ASN A 83 14.60 0.45 -4.17
N PRO A 84 14.65 -0.70 -3.45
CA PRO A 84 13.99 -0.88 -2.15
C PRO A 84 14.36 0.16 -1.10
N PHE A 85 15.53 0.81 -1.21
CA PHE A 85 15.92 1.96 -0.40
C PHE A 85 14.84 3.04 -0.34
N TRP A 86 14.14 3.29 -1.44
CA TRP A 86 13.16 4.36 -1.53
C TRP A 86 11.90 4.11 -0.71
N HIS A 87 11.51 2.85 -0.49
CA HIS A 87 10.24 2.54 0.16
C HIS A 87 10.32 1.28 1.03
N MET A 88 10.41 1.50 2.35
CA MET A 88 10.31 0.44 3.34
C MET A 88 8.87 0.31 3.83
N LEU A 89 8.19 -0.74 3.36
CA LEU A 89 6.85 -1.12 3.80
C LEU A 89 6.89 -2.14 4.94
N GLY A 90 5.79 -2.24 5.67
CA GLY A 90 5.54 -3.34 6.61
C GLY A 90 5.55 -2.94 8.08
N LEU A 91 5.88 -1.68 8.39
CA LEU A 91 5.95 -1.21 9.77
C LEU A 91 4.56 -1.33 10.42
N GLY A 92 4.54 -1.95 11.60
CA GLY A 92 3.31 -2.20 12.35
C GLY A 92 2.61 -3.54 12.06
N TYR A 93 3.18 -4.43 11.25
CA TYR A 93 2.71 -5.82 11.12
C TYR A 93 3.48 -6.80 12.00
N GLN A 94 4.79 -6.58 12.17
CA GLN A 94 5.72 -7.43 12.88
C GLN A 94 6.87 -6.58 13.42
N ASP A 95 7.56 -7.07 14.44
CA ASP A 95 8.62 -6.37 15.18
C ASP A 95 10.02 -6.58 14.59
N ASN A 96 10.13 -7.32 13.49
CA ASN A 96 11.40 -7.71 12.89
C ASN A 96 12.16 -6.58 12.15
N THR A 97 11.61 -5.36 12.12
CA THR A 97 12.24 -4.20 11.49
C THR A 97 13.12 -3.51 12.51
N THR A 98 14.42 -3.38 12.20
CA THR A 98 15.37 -2.66 13.05
C THR A 98 15.22 -1.15 12.85
N ILE A 99 15.64 -0.36 13.84
CA ILE A 99 15.64 1.12 13.71
C ILE A 99 16.63 1.52 12.62
N GLU A 100 17.79 0.87 12.58
CA GLU A 100 18.88 1.15 11.65
C GLU A 100 18.43 0.95 10.19
N ASP A 101 17.72 -0.15 9.90
CA ASP A 101 17.14 -0.39 8.59
C ASP A 101 16.13 0.72 8.23
N ALA A 102 15.25 1.07 9.18
CA ALA A 102 14.22 2.08 8.97
C ALA A 102 14.79 3.49 8.75
N GLU A 103 15.85 3.86 9.47
CA GLU A 103 16.55 5.14 9.31
C GLU A 103 17.34 5.23 8.01
N SER A 104 17.79 4.09 7.48
CA SER A 104 18.46 4.03 6.18
C SER A 104 17.51 4.18 4.99
N ALA A 105 16.20 4.03 5.17
CA ALA A 105 15.22 4.12 4.09
C ALA A 105 14.85 5.57 3.75
N GLY A 106 14.60 5.85 2.46
CA GLY A 106 14.11 7.15 2.01
C GLY A 106 12.69 7.46 2.50
N VAL A 107 11.81 6.46 2.49
CA VAL A 107 10.44 6.56 3.01
C VAL A 107 10.08 5.28 3.77
N ILE A 108 9.67 5.42 5.03
CA ILE A 108 9.08 4.33 5.83
C ILE A 108 7.55 4.40 5.77
N HIS A 109 6.90 3.23 5.72
CA HIS A 109 5.44 3.15 5.61
C HIS A 109 4.87 2.28 6.74
N PHE A 110 4.26 2.94 7.73
CA PHE A 110 3.44 2.31 8.77
C PHE A 110 2.10 1.85 8.20
N ASN A 111 2.07 0.82 7.37
CA ASN A 111 0.85 0.25 6.79
C ASN A 111 0.21 -0.84 7.65
N GLY A 112 0.89 -1.34 8.68
CA GLY A 112 0.34 -2.31 9.63
C GLY A 112 -0.65 -1.72 10.63
N ARG A 113 -1.13 -2.57 11.54
CA ARG A 113 -2.12 -2.21 12.57
C ARG A 113 -1.48 -1.52 13.77
N ALA A 114 -0.25 -1.89 14.13
CA ALA A 114 0.51 -1.29 15.21
C ALA A 114 1.09 0.07 14.80
N LYS A 115 0.19 1.06 14.66
CA LYS A 115 0.56 2.46 14.33
C LYS A 115 1.32 3.11 15.48
N PRO A 116 2.28 4.01 15.23
CA PRO A 116 3.13 4.58 16.28
C PRO A 116 2.38 5.44 17.30
N TRP A 117 1.19 5.94 16.94
CA TRP A 117 0.30 6.70 17.82
C TRP A 117 -0.69 5.83 18.64
N LEU A 118 -0.60 4.51 18.57
CA LEU A 118 -1.45 3.58 19.32
C LEU A 118 -0.63 2.86 20.41
N ASP A 119 -1.30 2.41 21.47
CA ASP A 119 -0.65 1.64 22.54
C ASP A 119 -0.01 0.33 22.05
N ILE A 120 -0.60 -0.28 21.01
CA ILE A 120 -0.10 -1.51 20.37
C ILE A 120 1.12 -1.30 19.47
N ALA A 121 1.62 -0.08 19.34
CA ALA A 121 2.83 0.20 18.57
C ALA A 121 4.05 -0.57 19.09
N PHE A 122 4.94 -0.93 18.17
CA PHE A 122 6.26 -1.44 18.52
C PHE A 122 7.10 -0.32 19.12
N PRO A 123 7.49 -0.38 20.41
CA PRO A 123 8.12 0.74 21.11
C PRO A 123 9.37 1.26 20.41
N GLN A 124 10.20 0.37 19.85
CA GLN A 124 11.42 0.72 19.13
C GLN A 124 11.15 1.56 17.87
N LEU A 125 9.98 1.42 17.23
CA LEU A 125 9.66 2.16 16.00
C LEU A 125 8.90 3.47 16.27
N ARG A 126 8.41 3.71 17.50
CA ARG A 126 7.68 4.95 17.83
C ARG A 126 8.51 6.22 17.59
N PRO A 127 9.80 6.30 17.99
CA PRO A 127 10.62 7.50 17.81
C PRO A 127 10.70 8.00 16.37
N LEU A 128 10.56 7.10 15.38
CA LEU A 128 10.59 7.44 13.96
C LEU A 128 9.48 8.43 13.57
N TRP A 129 8.33 8.36 14.25
CA TRP A 129 7.19 9.25 14.01
C TRP A 129 7.05 10.32 15.11
N THR A 130 7.21 9.95 16.39
CA THR A 130 6.96 10.88 17.52
C THR A 130 7.91 12.08 17.53
N LYS A 131 9.09 11.99 16.90
CA LYS A 131 10.01 13.12 16.74
C LYS A 131 9.42 14.31 15.96
N TYR A 132 8.36 14.10 15.19
CA TYR A 132 7.66 15.13 14.43
C TYR A 132 6.37 15.62 15.10
N VAL A 133 6.04 15.10 16.29
CA VAL A 133 4.79 15.41 16.98
C VAL A 133 5.02 16.56 17.96
N ASP A 134 4.21 17.60 17.83
CA ASP A 134 4.13 18.64 18.84
C ASP A 134 3.27 18.18 20.02
N PHE A 135 3.91 17.66 21.06
CA PHE A 135 3.23 17.27 22.30
C PHE A 135 2.71 18.46 23.12
N SER A 136 3.01 19.70 22.74
CA SER A 136 2.43 20.89 23.37
C SER A 136 1.02 21.18 22.84
N ASP A 137 0.70 20.71 21.63
CA ASP A 137 -0.59 20.90 20.97
C ASP A 137 -1.74 20.32 21.81
N ARG A 138 -2.83 21.09 21.91
CA ARG A 138 -3.97 20.76 22.76
C ARG A 138 -4.71 19.50 22.33
N PHE A 139 -4.79 19.25 21.02
CA PHE A 139 -5.48 18.08 20.47
C PHE A 139 -4.60 16.84 20.64
N ILE A 140 -3.30 16.95 20.38
CA ILE A 140 -2.34 15.84 20.61
C ILE A 140 -2.35 15.40 22.08
N LYS A 141 -2.33 16.35 23.02
CA LYS A 141 -2.45 16.04 24.46
C LYS A 141 -3.72 15.25 24.80
N SER A 142 -4.83 15.54 24.14
CA SER A 142 -6.10 14.83 24.37
C SER A 142 -6.11 13.39 23.86
N CYS A 143 -5.20 13.04 22.94
CA CYS A 143 -5.12 11.72 22.33
C CYS A 143 -4.26 10.71 23.10
N HIS A 144 -3.68 11.08 24.26
CA HIS A 144 -2.84 10.20 25.10
C HIS A 144 -1.69 9.50 24.34
N ILE A 145 -1.16 10.15 23.29
CA ILE A 145 -0.05 9.64 22.49
C ILE A 145 1.23 9.63 23.34
N ARG A 146 1.92 8.49 23.41
CA ARG A 146 3.19 8.37 24.13
C ARG A 146 4.34 8.89 23.26
N ALA A 147 5.22 9.69 23.84
CA ALA A 147 6.42 10.19 23.15
C ALA A 147 7.46 9.08 22.88
N SER A 148 7.47 8.04 23.74
CA SER A 148 8.30 6.83 23.68
C SER A 148 7.54 5.63 24.24
#